data_AF-A0A8J7DEY8-F1
#
_entry.id   AF-A0A8J7DEY8-F1
#
_cell.length_a   1.000
_cell.length_b   1.000
_cell.length_c   1.000
_cell.angle_alpha   90.00
_cell.angle_beta   90.00
_cell.angle_gamma   90.00
#
_symmetry.space_group_name_H-M   'P 1'
#
loop_
_entity.id
_entity.type
_entity.pdbx_description
1 polymer ?
#
loop_
_entity_poly.entity_id
_entity_poly.type
_entity_poly.pdbx_seq_one_letter_code
_entity_poly.pdbx_strand_id
1 'polypeptide(L)'
;MFLNRSVSQPHHNFGTQSPKASPNYVGLVRFLVQPFLESPETLSVDSEISQTLNRVWIRIAFESTDKGKVFGRGGRNIQAIRTVIAAAAAAAGQSVYLDIYGSTTPDREGMSFDEDTEERSPPPPKTREPRTNGPKPIVKPRIR
;
A
#
# COMPACT_ATOMS: atom_id res chain seq x y z
N MET A 1 44.36 -35.13 -37.21
CA MET A 1 43.81 -35.09 -35.84
C MET A 1 43.92 -33.64 -35.36
N PHE A 2 42.79 -33.04 -34.99
CA PHE A 2 42.57 -31.58 -35.00
C PHE A 2 43.17 -30.84 -33.78
N LEU A 3 43.67 -29.62 -34.02
CA LEU A 3 44.18 -28.68 -33.01
C LEU A 3 43.03 -28.10 -32.19
N ASN A 4 43.13 -28.18 -30.87
CA ASN A 4 42.17 -27.62 -29.93
C ASN A 4 42.44 -26.11 -29.75
N ARG A 5 41.62 -25.25 -30.35
CA ARG A 5 41.65 -23.80 -30.15
C ARG A 5 40.71 -23.44 -28.99
N SER A 6 41.25 -23.26 -27.80
CA SER A 6 40.53 -22.70 -26.66
C SER A 6 40.19 -21.24 -26.95
N VAL A 7 38.91 -20.95 -27.14
CA VAL A 7 38.37 -19.59 -27.28
C VAL A 7 38.18 -19.02 -25.89
N SER A 8 38.93 -17.98 -25.54
CA SER A 8 38.71 -17.22 -24.31
C SER A 8 37.35 -16.53 -24.38
N GLN A 9 36.40 -16.95 -23.53
CA GLN A 9 35.15 -16.24 -23.36
C GLN A 9 35.39 -14.98 -22.50
N PRO A 10 34.90 -13.80 -22.90
CA PRO A 10 34.92 -12.64 -22.02
C PRO A 10 33.84 -12.82 -20.96
N HIS A 11 34.25 -13.05 -19.71
CA HIS A 11 33.37 -12.91 -18.56
C HIS A 11 32.95 -11.43 -18.47
N HIS A 12 31.79 -11.09 -19.02
CA HIS A 12 31.13 -9.83 -18.71
C HIS A 12 30.68 -9.91 -17.25
N ASN A 13 31.50 -9.32 -16.37
CA ASN A 13 31.05 -8.90 -15.05
C ASN A 13 29.92 -7.89 -15.26
N PHE A 14 28.68 -8.36 -15.28
CA PHE A 14 27.52 -7.50 -15.11
C PHE A 14 27.46 -7.12 -13.63
N GLY A 15 28.38 -6.24 -13.22
CA GLY A 15 28.20 -5.43 -12.03
C GLY A 15 26.90 -4.66 -12.22
N THR A 16 25.80 -5.18 -11.68
CA THR A 16 24.49 -4.54 -11.75
C THR A 16 24.45 -3.44 -10.71
N GLN A 17 25.30 -2.43 -10.85
CA GLN A 17 24.90 -1.09 -10.43
C GLN A 17 23.90 -0.61 -11.48
N SER A 18 22.69 -1.17 -11.42
CA SER A 18 21.55 -0.53 -12.07
C SER A 18 21.51 0.90 -11.53
N PRO A 19 21.39 1.92 -12.38
CA PRO A 19 20.96 3.23 -11.89
C PRO A 19 19.70 2.97 -11.05
N LYS A 20 19.54 3.64 -9.91
CA LYS A 20 18.27 3.63 -9.17
C LYS A 20 17.19 4.17 -10.11
N ALA A 21 16.64 3.31 -10.95
CA ALA A 21 15.64 3.66 -11.93
C ALA A 21 14.39 3.98 -11.13
N SER A 22 13.90 5.22 -11.23
CA SER A 22 12.63 5.57 -10.61
C SER A 22 11.54 4.68 -11.21
N PRO A 23 10.70 4.03 -10.39
CA PRO A 23 9.61 3.19 -10.88
C PRO A 23 8.73 3.96 -11.86
N ASN A 24 8.25 3.29 -12.91
CA ASN A 24 7.23 3.88 -13.79
C ASN A 24 5.86 3.86 -13.09
N TYR A 25 5.60 4.86 -12.26
CA TYR A 25 4.36 4.98 -11.48
C TYR A 25 3.11 5.06 -12.36
N VAL A 26 3.17 5.84 -13.45
CA VAL A 26 2.04 6.00 -14.37
C VAL A 26 1.67 4.66 -15.01
N GLY A 27 2.67 3.92 -15.51
CA GLY A 27 2.48 2.60 -16.10
C GLY A 27 1.93 1.58 -15.11
N LEU A 28 2.46 1.58 -13.88
CA LEU A 28 2.00 0.70 -12.81
C LEU A 28 0.54 0.97 -12.44
N VAL A 29 0.18 2.24 -12.23
CA VAL A 29 -1.19 2.64 -11.87
C VAL A 29 -2.17 2.29 -12.98
N ARG A 30 -1.81 2.56 -14.24
CA ARG A 30 -2.64 2.17 -15.39
C ARG A 30 -2.85 0.65 -15.40
N PHE A 31 -1.79 -0.14 -15.29
CA PHE A 31 -1.90 -1.60 -15.27
C PHE A 31 -2.81 -2.11 -14.14
N LEU A 32 -2.74 -1.52 -12.95
CA LEU A 32 -3.53 -1.95 -11.79
C LEU A 32 -4.99 -1.50 -11.85
N VAL A 33 -5.27 -0.28 -12.35
CA VAL A 33 -6.62 0.32 -12.31
C VAL A 33 -7.43 -0.04 -13.55
N GLN A 34 -6.80 -0.07 -14.72
CA GLN A 34 -7.46 -0.28 -16.00
C GLN A 34 -8.36 -1.54 -16.08
N PRO A 35 -8.01 -2.69 -15.46
CA PRO A 35 -8.88 -3.87 -15.47
C PRO A 35 -10.24 -3.70 -14.77
N PHE A 36 -10.42 -2.63 -13.98
CA PHE A 36 -11.66 -2.33 -13.26
C PHE A 36 -12.56 -1.32 -13.99
N LEU A 37 -12.11 -0.79 -15.12
CA LEU A 37 -12.80 0.26 -15.86
C LEU A 37 -13.50 -0.32 -17.08
N GLU A 38 -14.68 0.21 -17.36
CA GLU A 38 -15.46 -0.21 -18.54
C GLU A 38 -14.95 0.49 -19.80
N SER A 39 -14.49 1.72 -19.61
CA SER A 39 -13.86 2.58 -20.61
C SER A 39 -12.46 2.94 -20.13
N PRO A 40 -11.45 2.09 -20.37
CA PRO A 40 -10.08 2.31 -19.91
C PRO A 40 -9.44 3.62 -20.41
N GLU A 41 -9.92 4.15 -21.53
CA GLU A 41 -9.54 5.43 -22.11
C GLU A 41 -9.91 6.64 -21.25
N THR A 42 -10.86 6.50 -20.33
CA THR A 42 -11.27 7.57 -19.41
C THR A 42 -10.29 7.76 -18.24
N LEU A 43 -9.32 6.84 -18.07
CA LEU A 43 -8.34 6.91 -17.01
C LEU A 43 -7.30 8.00 -17.28
N SER A 44 -7.41 9.09 -16.53
CA SER A 44 -6.36 10.10 -16.44
C SER A 44 -5.46 9.83 -15.25
N VAL A 45 -4.15 9.89 -15.47
CA VAL A 45 -3.14 9.69 -14.43
C VAL A 45 -2.13 10.82 -14.55
N ASP A 46 -1.99 11.57 -13.47
CA ASP A 46 -0.98 12.61 -13.30
C ASP A 46 0.01 12.18 -12.21
N SER A 47 1.29 12.46 -12.41
CA SER A 47 2.36 12.06 -11.50
C SER A 47 3.36 13.18 -11.33
N GLU A 48 3.51 13.64 -10.10
CA GLU A 48 4.48 14.66 -9.71
C GLU A 48 5.52 14.05 -8.78
N ILE A 49 6.80 14.25 -9.10
CA ILE A 49 7.92 13.69 -8.33
C ILE A 49 8.71 14.85 -7.73
N SER A 50 8.74 14.92 -6.40
CA SER A 50 9.68 15.78 -5.67
C SER A 50 10.97 15.01 -5.41
N GLN A 51 12.02 15.38 -6.14
CA GLN A 51 13.36 14.82 -5.97
C GLN A 51 14.00 15.21 -4.64
N THR A 52 13.66 16.38 -4.09
CA THR A 52 14.20 16.87 -2.81
C THR A 52 13.65 16.10 -1.62
N LEU A 53 12.37 15.73 -1.67
CA LEU A 53 11.69 15.01 -0.57
C LEU A 53 11.58 13.50 -0.80
N ASN A 54 12.12 12.99 -1.91
CA ASN A 54 11.91 11.61 -2.38
C ASN A 54 10.43 11.21 -2.32
N ARG A 55 9.54 12.13 -2.72
CA ARG A 55 8.09 11.96 -2.59
C ARG A 55 7.42 12.05 -3.94
N VAL A 56 6.43 11.18 -4.15
CA VAL A 56 5.67 11.06 -5.38
C VAL A 56 4.20 11.29 -5.09
N TRP A 57 3.57 12.20 -5.82
CA TRP A 57 2.12 12.38 -5.82
C TRP A 57 1.55 11.82 -7.11
N ILE A 58 0.56 10.96 -6.98
CA ILE A 58 -0.15 10.35 -8.10
C ILE A 58 -1.60 10.75 -7.96
N ARG A 59 -2.18 11.32 -9.01
CA ARG A 59 -3.58 11.72 -9.05
C ARG A 59 -4.26 10.98 -10.16
N ILE A 60 -5.37 10.32 -9.86
CA ILE A 60 -6.15 9.59 -10.85
C ILE A 60 -7.59 10.08 -10.94
N ALA A 61 -8.11 10.10 -12.15
CA ALA A 61 -9.52 10.35 -12.45
C ALA A 61 -10.01 9.31 -13.47
N PHE A 62 -11.26 8.88 -13.32
CA PHE A 62 -11.95 7.94 -14.19
C PHE A 62 -13.46 8.10 -13.98
N GLU A 63 -14.27 7.42 -14.79
CA GLU A 63 -15.72 7.57 -14.74
C GLU A 63 -16.33 7.11 -13.39
N SER A 64 -17.33 7.86 -12.92
CA SER A 64 -17.98 7.63 -11.63
C SER A 64 -18.66 6.26 -11.52
N THR A 65 -19.08 5.69 -12.65
CA THR A 65 -19.71 4.36 -12.75
C THR A 65 -18.77 3.23 -12.32
N ASP A 66 -17.45 3.42 -12.47
CA ASP A 66 -16.45 2.39 -12.17
C ASP A 66 -15.89 2.52 -10.74
N LYS A 67 -16.27 3.58 -10.02
CA LYS A 67 -15.86 3.83 -8.63
C LYS A 67 -16.11 2.62 -7.74
N GLY A 68 -17.25 1.95 -7.86
CA GLY A 68 -17.55 0.76 -7.05
C GLY A 68 -16.56 -0.38 -7.27
N LYS A 69 -16.08 -0.59 -8.51
CA LYS A 69 -15.16 -1.66 -8.89
C LYS A 69 -13.73 -1.33 -8.48
N VAL A 70 -13.29 -0.10 -8.76
CA VAL A 70 -11.94 0.38 -8.41
C VAL A 70 -11.75 0.43 -6.89
N PHE A 71 -12.72 0.94 -6.13
CA PHE A 71 -12.62 0.95 -4.66
C PHE A 71 -12.82 -0.45 -4.08
N GLY A 72 -13.72 -1.23 -4.67
CA GLY A 72 -14.11 -2.56 -4.18
C GLY A 72 -14.88 -2.50 -2.86
N ARG A 73 -15.41 -3.66 -2.44
CA ARG A 73 -16.19 -3.76 -1.20
C ARG A 73 -15.35 -3.38 0.02
N GLY A 74 -15.72 -2.29 0.68
CA GLY A 74 -15.04 -1.74 1.85
C GLY A 74 -13.70 -1.07 1.55
N GLY A 75 -13.45 -0.68 0.29
CA GLY A 75 -12.18 -0.03 -0.10
C GLY A 75 -11.00 -0.99 -0.22
N ARG A 76 -11.22 -2.30 -0.15
CA ARG A 76 -10.13 -3.30 -0.14
C ARG A 76 -9.31 -3.30 -1.43
N ASN A 77 -9.94 -3.04 -2.58
CA ASN A 77 -9.23 -3.04 -3.86
C ASN A 77 -8.32 -1.82 -3.96
N ILE A 78 -8.85 -0.62 -3.68
CA ILE A 78 -8.02 0.58 -3.70
C ILE A 78 -6.91 0.54 -2.64
N GLN A 79 -7.16 -0.08 -1.49
CA GLN A 79 -6.11 -0.28 -0.48
C GLN A 79 -5.00 -1.20 -1.00
N ALA A 80 -5.33 -2.30 -1.68
CA ALA A 80 -4.33 -3.18 -2.28
C ALA A 80 -3.51 -2.44 -3.35
N ILE A 81 -4.16 -1.64 -4.20
CA ILE A 81 -3.48 -0.80 -5.19
C ILE A 81 -2.50 0.17 -4.50
N ARG A 82 -2.93 0.87 -3.45
CA ARG A 82 -2.07 1.76 -2.65
C ARG A 82 -0.85 1.02 -2.08
N THR A 83 -1.05 -0.19 -1.54
CA THR A 83 0.03 -1.02 -1.01
C THR A 83 1.05 -1.41 -2.08
N VAL A 84 0.61 -1.82 -3.27
CA VAL A 84 1.52 -2.19 -4.37
C VAL A 84 2.37 -1.00 -4.82
N ILE A 85 1.74 0.16 -4.99
CA ILE A 85 2.46 1.38 -5.39
C ILE A 85 3.43 1.82 -4.28
N ALA A 86 3.01 1.76 -3.02
CA ALA A 86 3.88 2.07 -1.87
C ALA A 86 5.08 1.13 -1.78
N ALA A 87 4.90 -0.17 -2.02
CA ALA A 87 5.99 -1.13 -2.05
C ALA A 87 6.98 -0.85 -3.19
N ALA A 88 6.47 -0.50 -4.38
CA ALA A 88 7.32 -0.10 -5.51
C ALA A 88 8.12 1.18 -5.19
N ALA A 89 7.49 2.16 -4.53
CA ALA A 89 8.16 3.39 -4.10
C ALA A 89 9.22 3.11 -3.02
N ALA A 90 8.89 2.30 -2.02
CA ALA A 90 9.82 1.92 -0.96
C ALA A 90 11.06 1.20 -1.51
N ALA A 91 10.89 0.31 -2.50
CA ALA A 91 12.01 -0.33 -3.19
C ALA A 91 12.94 0.66 -3.92
N ALA A 92 12.43 1.83 -4.29
CA ALA A 92 13.19 2.93 -4.87
C ALA A 92 13.68 3.98 -3.85
N GLY A 93 13.39 3.79 -2.55
CA GLY A 93 13.69 4.76 -1.49
C GLY A 93 12.83 6.02 -1.55
N GLN A 94 11.60 5.89 -2.06
CA GLN A 94 10.63 6.98 -2.21
C GLN A 94 9.36 6.71 -1.40
N SER A 95 8.68 7.80 -1.01
CA SER A 95 7.32 7.76 -0.46
C SER A 95 6.31 8.16 -1.52
N VAL A 96 5.11 7.57 -1.51
CA VAL A 96 4.07 7.85 -2.51
C VAL A 96 2.74 8.22 -1.87
N TYR A 97 2.03 9.16 -2.48
CA TYR A 97 0.67 9.55 -2.15
C TYR A 97 -0.22 9.39 -3.37
N LEU A 98 -1.28 8.57 -3.24
CA LEU A 98 -2.28 8.39 -4.29
C LEU A 98 -3.55 9.19 -3.94
N ASP A 99 -3.97 10.05 -4.84
CA ASP A 99 -5.20 10.83 -4.76
C ASP A 99 -6.17 10.41 -5.89
N ILE A 100 -7.46 10.41 -5.59
CA ILE A 100 -8.50 9.97 -6.52
C ILE A 100 -9.59 11.03 -6.54
N TYR A 101 -9.72 11.71 -7.68
CA TYR A 101 -10.71 12.77 -7.85
C TYR A 101 -12.13 12.24 -7.65
N GLY A 102 -12.99 13.03 -7.00
CA GLY A 102 -14.39 12.65 -6.73
C GLY A 102 -14.56 11.58 -5.65
N SER A 103 -13.47 11.20 -4.96
CA SER A 103 -13.55 10.42 -3.72
C SER A 103 -13.24 11.29 -2.52
N THR A 104 -14.25 11.62 -1.74
CA THR A 104 -14.06 12.07 -0.37
C THR A 104 -13.88 10.82 0.48
N THR A 105 -12.67 10.26 0.53
CA THR A 105 -12.33 9.41 1.67
C THR A 105 -12.15 10.35 2.85
N PRO A 106 -13.00 10.35 3.89
CA PRO A 106 -12.63 11.03 5.12
C PRO A 106 -11.34 10.35 5.59
N ASP A 107 -10.27 11.12 5.63
CA ASP A 107 -8.97 10.69 6.12
C ASP A 107 -9.17 9.96 7.44
N ARG A 108 -8.94 8.64 7.43
CA ARG A 108 -8.50 7.97 8.65
C ARG A 108 -7.06 8.40 8.84
N GLU A 109 -6.90 9.55 9.48
CA GLU A 109 -5.73 9.86 10.29
C GLU A 109 -5.34 8.59 11.08
N GLY A 110 -4.07 8.17 10.99
CA GLY A 110 -3.55 7.10 11.85
C GLY A 110 -2.83 5.94 11.17
N MET A 111 -2.06 6.20 10.12
CA MET A 111 -0.90 5.35 9.83
C MET A 111 0.34 6.24 9.94
N SER A 112 0.70 6.58 11.18
CA SER A 112 2.07 6.96 11.46
C SER A 112 2.93 5.73 11.11
N PHE A 113 3.80 5.91 10.12
CA PHE A 113 4.98 5.08 10.01
C PHE A 113 5.87 5.51 11.19
N ASP A 114 5.63 4.92 12.36
CA ASP A 114 6.53 5.04 13.51
C ASP A 114 7.80 4.25 13.18
N GLU A 115 8.72 4.93 12.50
CA GLU A 115 10.12 4.55 12.45
C GLU A 115 10.87 5.49 13.41
N ASP A 116 10.78 5.18 14.71
CA ASP A 116 11.88 5.42 15.65
C ASP A 116 11.70 4.53 16.89
N THR A 117 12.76 3.76 17.14
CA THR A 117 12.99 2.95 18.33
C THR A 117 13.37 3.89 19.46
N GLU A 118 12.61 3.95 20.57
CA GLU A 118 13.13 4.21 21.93
C GLU A 118 12.00 3.91 22.97
N GLU A 119 12.20 2.81 23.71
CA GLU A 119 11.77 2.54 25.09
C GLU A 119 10.41 3.10 25.61
N ARG A 120 9.29 2.47 25.23
CA ARG A 120 7.99 2.76 25.88
C ARG A 120 7.79 1.90 27.14
N SER A 121 8.00 2.51 28.31
CA SER A 121 7.60 1.96 29.61
C SER A 121 6.13 1.49 29.59
N PRO A 122 5.77 0.37 30.26
CA PRO A 122 4.41 -0.13 30.25
C PRO A 122 3.45 0.83 30.97
N PRO A 123 2.18 0.96 30.53
CA PRO A 123 1.21 1.82 31.16
C PRO A 123 0.83 1.31 32.57
N PRO A 124 0.49 2.22 33.51
CA PRO A 124 0.11 1.83 34.87
C PRO A 124 -1.20 1.03 34.89
N PRO A 125 -1.37 0.09 35.83
CA PRO A 125 -2.58 -0.71 35.93
C PRO A 125 -3.79 0.16 36.33
N LYS A 126 -4.86 0.08 35.55
CA LYS A 126 -6.15 0.72 35.87
C LYS A 126 -6.75 0.04 37.11
N THR A 127 -6.91 0.79 38.19
CA THR A 127 -7.69 0.43 39.37
C THR A 127 -9.13 0.15 38.96
N ARG A 128 -9.57 -1.10 39.14
CA ARG A 128 -10.92 -1.56 38.84
C ARG A 128 -11.80 -1.22 40.04
N GLU A 129 -12.61 -0.17 39.94
CA GLU A 129 -13.57 0.19 40.98
C GLU A 129 -14.61 -0.94 41.19
N PRO A 130 -14.92 -1.33 42.44
CA PRO A 130 -15.93 -2.36 42.71
C PRO A 130 -17.33 -1.80 42.43
N ARG A 131 -18.00 -2.35 41.41
CA ARG A 131 -19.42 -2.07 41.18
C ARG A 131 -20.24 -2.78 42.24
N THR A 132 -21.04 -2.00 42.94
CA THR A 132 -21.95 -2.39 44.03
C THR A 132 -23.10 -3.27 43.56
N ASN A 133 -23.59 -4.07 44.50
CA ASN A 133 -24.51 -5.21 44.37
C ASN A 133 -25.86 -4.90 43.71
N GLY A 134 -26.23 -5.71 42.71
CA GLY A 134 -27.61 -5.95 42.27
C GLY A 134 -27.90 -7.46 42.25
N PRO A 135 -29.12 -7.92 42.60
CA PRO A 135 -29.39 -9.35 42.80
C PRO A 135 -29.39 -10.13 41.47
N LYS A 136 -28.75 -11.31 41.49
CA LYS A 136 -28.63 -12.25 40.35
C LYS A 136 -29.93 -13.04 40.14
N PRO A 137 -30.35 -13.33 38.88
CA PRO A 137 -31.49 -14.22 38.64
C PRO A 137 -31.13 -15.69 38.87
N ILE A 138 -32.00 -16.41 39.59
CA ILE A 138 -31.91 -17.85 39.84
C ILE A 138 -32.38 -18.62 38.60
N VAL A 139 -31.52 -19.48 38.06
CA VAL A 139 -31.87 -20.45 37.01
C VAL A 139 -32.09 -21.81 37.68
N LYS A 140 -33.32 -22.35 37.59
CA LYS A 140 -33.66 -23.70 38.09
C LYS A 140 -33.20 -24.77 37.08
N PRO A 141 -32.61 -25.89 37.51
CA PRO A 141 -32.25 -26.99 36.61
C PRO A 141 -33.49 -27.80 36.22
N ARG A 142 -33.57 -28.14 34.93
CA ARG A 142 -34.60 -29.01 34.34
C ARG A 142 -34.22 -30.47 34.62
N ILE A 143 -35.05 -31.17 35.39
CA ILE A 143 -34.90 -32.60 35.68
C ILE A 143 -35.44 -33.40 34.48
N ARG A 144 -34.78 -34.52 34.16
CA ARG A 144 -35.26 -35.56 33.24
C ARG A 144 -35.96 -36.64 34.04
#